data_AF-A0A821Q7Y2-F1
#
_entry.id   AF-A0A821Q7Y2-F1
#
_cell.length_a   1.000
_cell.length_b   1.000
_cell.length_c   1.000
_cell.angle_alpha   90.00
_cell.angle_beta   90.00
_cell.angle_gamma   90.00
#
_symmetry.space_group_name_H-M   'P 1'
#
loop_
_entity.id
_entity.type
_entity.pdbx_description
1 polymer ?
#
loop_
_entity_poly.entity_id
_entity_poly.type
_entity_poly.pdbx_seq_one_letter_code
_entity_poly.pdbx_strand_id
1 'polypeptide(L)' 'MRSCDGESLLKLGDFTFTKVLHTGSKWCWSCYTHKHQGCEATAYTERDKLIFARNDHNHPPTEFFV' A
#
# COMPACT_ATOMS: atom_id res chain seq x y z
N MET A 1 2.13 10.06 25.37
CA MET A 1 2.57 9.07 24.36
C MET A 1 1.30 8.55 23.71
N ARG A 2 0.77 9.27 22.70
CA ARG A 2 -0.48 8.86 22.06
C ARG A 2 -0.13 7.92 20.92
N SER A 3 -0.12 6.64 21.24
CA SER A 3 -0.17 5.54 20.29
C SER A 3 -1.53 5.62 19.59
N CYS A 4 -1.59 6.22 18.40
CA CYS A 4 -2.80 6.23 17.57
C CYS A 4 -2.50 6.76 16.18
N ASP A 5 -1.70 6.04 15.41
CA ASP A 5 -1.88 6.06 13.95
C ASP A 5 -1.38 4.73 13.43
N GLY A 6 -2.20 3.69 13.65
CA GLY A 6 -2.07 2.48 12.88
C GLY A 6 -2.49 2.85 11.46
N GLU A 7 -1.57 3.44 10.70
CA GLU A 7 -1.69 3.52 9.26
C GLU A 7 -1.98 2.09 8.83
N SER A 8 -3.21 1.85 8.39
CA SER A 8 -3.58 0.59 7.79
C SER A 8 -2.73 0.48 6.54
N LEU A 9 -1.65 -0.30 6.66
CA LEU A 9 -0.69 -0.61 5.62
C LEU A 9 -1.04 -2.00 5.08
N LEU A 10 -1.12 -2.11 3.76
CA LEU A 10 -1.34 -3.37 3.07
C LEU A 10 0.00 -3.88 2.59
N LYS A 11 0.46 -5.02 3.13
CA LYS A 11 1.67 -5.69 2.67
C LYS A 11 1.32 -6.64 1.54
N LEU A 12 1.91 -6.45 0.37
CA LEU A 12 1.78 -7.34 -0.79
C LEU A 12 3.18 -7.79 -1.20
N GLY A 13 3.50 -9.04 -0.85
CA GLY A 13 4.86 -9.58 -1.03
C GLY A 13 5.88 -8.78 -0.22
N ASP A 14 6.87 -8.25 -0.92
CA ASP A 14 7.98 -7.47 -0.37
C ASP A 14 7.73 -5.95 -0.39
N PHE A 15 6.54 -5.54 -0.84
CA PHE A 15 6.15 -4.14 -0.95
C PHE A 15 5.03 -3.78 0.02
N THR A 16 5.11 -2.58 0.58
CA THR A 16 4.11 -2.02 1.48
C THR A 16 3.31 -0.95 0.75
N PHE A 17 1.99 -1.00 0.91
CA PHE A 17 1.05 -0.05 0.35
C PHE A 17 0.36 0.69 1.49
N THR A 18 0.08 1.97 1.30
CA THR A 18 -0.67 2.79 2.24
C THR A 18 -2.07 3.07 1.70
N LYS A 19 -3.05 3.20 2.60
CA LYS A 19 -4.42 3.58 2.24
C LYS A 19 -4.43 4.99 1.65
N VAL A 20 -4.96 5.14 0.45
CA VAL A 20 -5.12 6.45 -0.17
C VAL A 20 -6.54 6.95 0.05
N LEU A 21 -7.52 6.15 -0.33
CA LEU A 21 -8.93 6.51 -0.24
C LEU A 21 -9.82 5.27 -0.28
N HIS A 22 -11.07 5.45 0.11
CA HIS A 22 -12.11 4.44 0.02
C HIS A 22 -13.21 4.94 -0.92
N THR A 23 -13.50 4.17 -1.97
CA THR A 23 -14.56 4.47 -2.93
C THR A 23 -15.63 3.38 -2.91
N GLY A 24 -16.78 3.71 -2.30
CA GLY A 24 -17.92 2.81 -2.18
C GLY A 24 -17.62 1.57 -1.32
N SER A 25 -17.27 0.45 -1.97
CA SER A 25 -16.87 -0.81 -1.32
C SER A 25 -15.41 -1.16 -1.54
N LYS A 26 -14.67 -0.33 -2.29
CA LYS A 26 -13.31 -0.58 -2.74
C LYS A 26 -12.35 0.38 -2.05
N TRP A 27 -11.32 -0.14 -1.42
CA TRP A 27 -10.19 0.62 -0.91
C TRP A 27 -9.13 0.74 -2.00
N CYS A 28 -8.61 1.95 -2.17
CA CYS A 28 -7.50 2.25 -3.05
C CYS A 28 -6.23 2.42 -2.22
N TRP A 29 -5.18 1.75 -2.64
CA TRP A 29 -3.89 1.68 -1.99
C TRP A 29 -2.81 2.09 -2.97
N SER A 30 -1.82 2.85 -2.51
CA SER A 30 -0.65 3.21 -3.31
C SER A 30 0.61 2.80 -2.58
N CYS A 31 1.69 2.54 -3.32
CA CYS A 31 2.95 2.16 -2.70
C CYS A 31 3.37 3.16 -1.63
N TYR A 32 3.90 2.68 -0.51
CA TYR A 32 4.41 3.53 0.56
C TYR A 32 5.52 4.47 0.05
N THR A 33 6.37 3.97 -0.83
CA THR A 33 7.44 4.75 -1.46
C THR A 33 6.93 5.65 -2.58
N HIS A 34 5.63 5.70 -2.93
CA HIS A 34 5.16 6.57 -4.00
C HIS A 34 5.53 8.05 -3.75
N LYS A 35 5.52 8.48 -2.48
CA LYS A 35 5.92 9.83 -2.08
C LYS A 35 7.42 10.05 -2.11
N HIS A 36 8.21 9.01 -1.84
CA HIS A 36 9.67 9.11 -1.72
C HIS A 36 10.39 8.87 -3.05
N GLN A 37 9.95 7.86 -3.80
CA GLN A 37 10.58 7.33 -5.02
C GLN A 37 9.72 7.53 -6.28
N GLY A 38 8.51 8.09 -6.16
CA GLY A 38 7.61 8.27 -7.31
C GLY A 38 7.00 6.96 -7.85
N CYS A 39 6.90 5.92 -7.02
CA CYS A 39 6.36 4.63 -7.43
C CYS A 39 4.86 4.70 -7.81
N GLU A 40 4.51 4.15 -8.98
CA GLU A 40 3.14 4.12 -9.50
C GLU A 40 2.37 2.83 -9.12
N ALA A 41 2.96 1.97 -8.29
CA ALA A 41 2.31 0.74 -7.85
C ALA A 41 1.07 1.05 -7.02
N THR A 42 -0.02 0.38 -7.36
CA THR A 42 -1.37 0.64 -6.84
C THR A 42 -2.09 -0.67 -6.59
N ALA A 43 -2.88 -0.74 -5.53
CA ALA A 43 -3.68 -1.91 -5.23
C ALA A 43 -5.11 -1.50 -4.85
N TYR A 44 -6.06 -2.38 -5.10
CA TYR A 44 -7.45 -2.22 -4.75
C TYR A 44 -7.93 -3.43 -3.97
N THR A 45 -8.55 -3.18 -2.82
CA THR A 45 -9.18 -4.23 -2.02
C THR A 45 -10.68 -3.96 -1.91
N GLU A 46 -11.52 -4.99 -1.94
CA GLU A 46 -12.96 -4.89 -1.74
C GLU A 46 -13.36 -5.82 -0.60
N ARG A 47 -14.04 -5.28 0.42
CA ARG A 47 -14.46 -6.05 1.62
C ARG A 47 -13.33 -6.95 2.19
N ASP A 48 -12.14 -6.37 2.35
CA ASP A 48 -10.93 -7.05 2.85
C ASP A 48 -10.25 -8.03 1.86
N LYS A 49 -10.78 -8.22 0.64
CA LYS A 49 -10.15 -9.04 -0.39
C LYS A 49 -9.41 -8.19 -1.41
N LEU A 50 -8.17 -8.55 -1.72
CA LEU A 50 -7.45 -7.95 -2.85
C LEU A 50 -8.15 -8.31 -4.17
N ILE A 51 -8.65 -7.31 -4.88
CA ILE A 51 -9.29 -7.49 -6.19
C ILE A 51 -8.36 -7.13 -7.34
N PHE A 52 -7.37 -6.26 -7.10
CA PHE A 52 -6.39 -5.84 -8.10
C PHE A 52 -5.12 -5.35 -7.42
N ALA A 53 -3.97 -5.69 -7.97
CA ALA A 53 -2.69 -5.12 -7.57
C ALA A 53 -1.80 -4.93 -8.79
N ARG A 54 -1.38 -3.69 -9.02
CA ARG A 54 -0.33 -3.30 -9.95
C ARG A 54 0.97 -3.24 -9.17
N ASN A 55 1.77 -4.30 -9.28
CA ASN A 55 3.07 -4.43 -8.64
C ASN A 55 4.20 -3.89 -9.54
N ASP A 56 3.99 -2.68 -10.07
CA ASP A 56 4.92 -2.01 -11.00
C ASP A 56 5.77 -1.01 -10.21
N HIS A 57 6.89 -1.51 -9.68
CA HIS A 57 7.76 -0.76 -8.77
C HIS A 57 9.04 -0.32 -9.49
N ASN A 58 9.29 0.98 -9.51
CA ASN A 58 10.55 1.56 -9.99
C ASN A 58 11.58 1.71 -8.86
N HIS A 59 11.53 0.82 -7.87
CA HIS A 59 12.43 0.85 -6.73
C HIS A 59 12.59 -0.57 -6.17
N PRO A 60 13.72 -0.86 -5.52
CA PRO A 60 13.89 -2.12 -4.81
C PRO A 60 12.85 -2.25 -3.69
N PRO A 61 12.44 -3.48 -3.34
CA PRO A 61 11.59 -3.70 -2.17
C PRO A 61 12.20 -2.99 -0.97
N THR A 62 11.36 -2.31 -0.18
CA THR A 62 11.83 -1.73 1.07
C THR A 62 11.94 -2.88 2.03
N GLU A 63 13.06 -3.59 1.94
CA GLU A 63 13.37 -4.71 2.80
C GLU A 63 13.60 -4.15 4.20
N PHE A 64 12.52 -4.04 4.97
CA PHE A 64 12.63 -4.14 6.42
C PHE A 64 13.02 -5.58 6.72
N PHE A 65 14.25 -5.95 6.39
CA PHE A 65 14.90 -7.10 6.98
C PHE A 65 15.03 -6.80 8.46
N VAL A 66 14.31 -7.60 9.25
CA VAL A 66 14.53 -7.80 10.68
C VAL A 66 15.94 -8.28 10.95
#